data_AF-A0A7S0DJ60-F1
#
_entry.id   AF-A0A7S0DJ60-F1
#
_cell.length_a   1.000
_cell.length_b   1.000
_cell.length_c   1.000
_cell.angle_alpha   90.00
_cell.angle_beta   90.00
_cell.angle_gamma   90.00
#
_symmetry.space_group_name_H-M   'P 1'
#
loop_
_entity.id
_entity.type
_entity.pdbx_description
1 polymer ?
#
loop_
_entity_poly.entity_id
_entity_poly.type
_entity_poly.pdbx_seq_one_letter_code
_entity_poly.pdbx_strand_id
1 'polypeptide(L)'
;EEHSHVGDGHVHLSRDETEQAAIDLERQETPAMILARRLHRALERKGVLTKEELWKGVDFLEQLGENWEGPRLVAKAWCDSDFETLLLSDATQAAKELGIEAVNSTAPTVLTVLKNTPQVHNLVVCTLCSCYPRAILGLSPSWYRSRSYRSRAIRDPRSVLREFGTVIPDSTEITVNDSTADHRYMVLPMRPKGSEDWTEDELKLLVSRNSMIGVSLASDPSQIRRE
;
A
#
# COMPACT_ATOMS: atom_id res chain seq x y z
N GLU A 1 -13.49 51.72 -21.08
CA GLU A 1 -14.17 50.49 -21.46
C GLU A 1 -14.59 49.78 -20.19
N GLU A 2 -15.87 49.87 -19.84
CA GLU A 2 -16.47 49.14 -18.72
C GLU A 2 -16.55 47.66 -19.08
N HIS A 3 -15.82 46.82 -18.37
CA HIS A 3 -15.95 45.37 -18.51
C HIS A 3 -17.19 44.91 -17.73
N SER A 4 -18.32 44.74 -18.45
CA SER A 4 -19.50 44.07 -17.92
C SER A 4 -19.19 42.59 -17.72
N HIS A 5 -19.03 42.16 -16.48
CA HIS A 5 -19.14 40.74 -16.15
C HIS A 5 -20.61 40.36 -16.26
N VAL A 6 -20.98 39.66 -17.34
CA VAL A 6 -22.24 38.91 -17.42
C VAL A 6 -22.12 37.79 -16.39
N GLY A 7 -22.54 38.09 -15.16
CA GLY A 7 -22.63 37.12 -14.09
C GLY A 7 -23.63 36.06 -14.49
N ASP A 8 -23.13 34.91 -14.91
CA ASP A 8 -23.92 33.70 -15.03
C ASP A 8 -24.60 33.50 -13.67
N GLY A 9 -25.93 33.56 -13.63
CA GLY A 9 -26.73 33.73 -12.41
C GLY A 9 -26.73 32.49 -11.53
N HIS A 10 -25.60 32.16 -10.92
CA HIS A 10 -25.51 31.13 -9.90
C HIS A 10 -25.67 31.78 -8.53
N VAL A 11 -26.62 31.24 -7.77
CA VAL A 11 -26.85 31.63 -6.37
C VAL A 11 -25.73 31.01 -5.56
N HIS A 12 -24.82 31.85 -5.04
CA HIS A 12 -23.92 31.42 -3.99
C HIS A 12 -24.73 31.25 -2.71
N LEU A 13 -24.72 30.03 -2.14
CA LEU A 13 -25.18 29.82 -0.77
C LEU A 13 -24.39 30.77 0.14
N SER A 14 -25.05 31.29 1.16
CA SER A 14 -24.34 31.98 2.23
C SER A 14 -23.35 31.03 2.89
N ARG A 15 -22.37 31.60 3.59
CA ARG A 15 -21.40 30.82 4.36
C ARG A 15 -22.10 29.91 5.36
N ASP A 16 -23.11 30.43 6.06
CA ASP A 16 -23.88 29.68 7.05
C ASP A 16 -24.65 28.52 6.41
N GLU A 17 -25.25 28.72 5.24
CA GLU A 17 -25.93 27.65 4.49
C GLU A 17 -24.94 26.60 3.97
N THR A 18 -23.75 27.01 3.57
CA THR A 18 -22.69 26.09 3.10
C THR A 18 -22.13 25.27 4.27
N GLU A 19 -21.88 25.90 5.41
CA GLU A 19 -21.40 25.25 6.64
C GLU A 19 -22.48 24.31 7.21
N GLN A 20 -23.74 24.74 7.24
CA GLN A 20 -24.84 23.88 7.70
C GLN A 20 -25.08 22.71 6.73
N ALA A 21 -25.05 22.93 5.42
CA ALA A 21 -25.12 21.84 4.45
C ALA A 21 -23.93 20.87 4.58
N ALA A 22 -22.72 21.38 4.88
CA ALA A 22 -21.57 20.54 5.18
C ALA A 22 -21.78 19.74 6.47
N ILE A 23 -22.33 20.33 7.53
CA ILE A 23 -22.68 19.65 8.79
C ILE A 23 -23.77 18.58 8.56
N ASP A 24 -24.78 18.89 7.76
CA ASP A 24 -25.88 17.97 7.41
C ASP A 24 -25.37 16.81 6.53
N LEU A 25 -24.36 17.08 5.69
CA LEU A 25 -23.60 16.08 4.94
C LEU A 25 -22.61 15.31 5.82
N GLU A 26 -22.09 15.93 6.89
CA GLU A 26 -21.30 15.32 7.95
C GLU A 26 -22.18 14.49 8.90
N ARG A 27 -22.77 13.45 8.30
CA ARG A 27 -23.12 12.15 8.89
C ARG A 27 -24.28 12.13 9.89
N GLN A 28 -25.37 11.51 9.44
CA GLN A 28 -26.05 10.51 10.27
C GLN A 28 -25.08 9.35 10.59
N GLU A 29 -25.02 8.92 11.86
CA GLU A 29 -24.28 7.70 12.24
C GLU A 29 -24.71 6.52 11.36
N THR A 30 -23.78 5.87 10.67
CA THR A 30 -24.11 4.66 9.92
C THR A 30 -24.41 3.49 10.87
N PRO A 31 -25.22 2.49 10.46
CA PRO A 31 -25.44 1.30 11.27
C PRO A 31 -24.15 0.59 11.69
N ALA A 32 -23.10 0.61 10.84
CA ALA A 32 -21.80 0.05 11.15
C ALA A 32 -21.07 0.83 12.27
N MET A 33 -21.13 2.17 12.25
CA MET A 33 -20.56 3.00 13.32
C MET A 33 -21.27 2.75 14.65
N ILE A 34 -22.60 2.66 14.64
CA ILE A 34 -23.40 2.35 15.83
C ILE A 34 -23.01 0.98 16.39
N LEU A 35 -22.89 -0.04 15.53
CA LEU A 35 -22.50 -1.39 15.92
C LEU A 35 -21.09 -1.41 16.52
N ALA A 36 -20.11 -0.79 15.87
CA ALA A 36 -18.74 -0.72 16.37
C ALA A 36 -18.66 -0.05 17.75
N ARG A 37 -19.35 1.08 17.93
CA ARG A 37 -19.43 1.79 19.21
C ARG A 37 -20.09 0.96 20.31
N ARG A 38 -21.17 0.24 20.00
CA ARG A 38 -21.86 -0.64 20.95
C ARG A 38 -21.03 -1.87 21.30
N LEU A 39 -20.34 -2.47 20.34
CA LEU A 39 -19.43 -3.59 20.55
C LEU A 39 -18.28 -3.19 21.49
N HIS A 40 -17.61 -2.07 21.20
CA HIS A 40 -16.54 -1.54 22.06
C HIS A 40 -17.04 -1.37 23.52
N ARG A 41 -18.15 -0.67 23.74
CA ARG A 41 -18.71 -0.49 25.09
C ARG A 41 -19.05 -1.81 25.78
N ALA A 42 -19.52 -2.81 25.03
CA ALA A 42 -19.84 -4.12 25.60
C ALA A 42 -18.57 -4.88 26.02
N LEU A 43 -17.49 -4.79 25.24
CA LEU A 43 -16.21 -5.42 25.56
C LEU A 43 -15.53 -4.74 26.75
N GLU A 44 -15.57 -3.40 26.81
CA GLU A 44 -15.06 -2.61 27.93
C GLU A 44 -15.76 -2.95 29.25
N ARG A 45 -17.11 -2.96 29.26
CA ARG A 45 -17.88 -3.34 30.47
C ARG A 45 -17.61 -4.76 30.95
N LYS A 46 -17.22 -5.65 30.04
CA LYS A 46 -16.87 -7.05 30.36
C LYS A 46 -15.40 -7.21 30.77
N GLY A 47 -14.61 -6.13 30.77
CA GLY A 47 -13.19 -6.17 31.08
C GLY A 47 -12.36 -6.93 30.04
N VAL A 48 -12.85 -7.08 28.81
CA VAL A 48 -12.13 -7.78 27.73
C VAL A 48 -11.04 -6.91 27.11
N LEU A 49 -11.26 -5.59 27.09
CA LEU A 49 -10.28 -4.60 26.65
C LEU A 49 -10.51 -3.27 27.37
N THR A 50 -9.47 -2.47 27.54
CA THR A 50 -9.59 -1.08 28.01
C THR A 50 -9.60 -0.10 26.85
N LYS A 51 -10.08 1.12 27.13
CA LYS A 51 -10.01 2.22 26.17
C LYS A 51 -8.57 2.52 25.75
N GLU A 52 -7.63 2.44 26.68
CA GLU A 52 -6.19 2.67 26.44
C GLU A 52 -5.61 1.60 25.51
N GLU A 53 -5.98 0.33 25.67
CA GLU A 53 -5.55 -0.76 24.80
C GLU A 53 -6.09 -0.59 23.38
N LEU A 54 -7.34 -0.14 23.23
CA LEU A 54 -7.91 0.17 21.92
C LEU A 54 -7.13 1.27 21.21
N TRP A 55 -6.88 2.40 21.90
CA TRP A 55 -6.15 3.52 21.30
C TRP A 55 -4.72 3.15 20.94
N LYS A 56 -4.00 2.40 21.79
CA LYS A 56 -2.69 1.84 21.42
C LYS A 56 -2.75 1.00 20.13
N GLY A 57 -3.81 0.23 19.94
CA GLY A 57 -4.03 -0.53 18.72
C GLY A 57 -4.29 0.35 17.50
N VAL A 58 -5.03 1.44 17.66
CA VAL A 58 -5.26 2.43 16.60
C VAL A 58 -3.96 3.13 16.24
N ASP A 59 -3.25 3.68 17.22
CA ASP A 59 -1.97 4.39 17.03
C ASP A 59 -0.96 3.48 16.33
N PHE A 60 -0.87 2.21 16.75
CA PHE A 60 -0.03 1.23 16.08
C PHE A 60 -0.38 1.06 14.60
N LEU A 61 -1.67 0.95 14.26
CA LEU A 61 -2.10 0.78 12.87
C LEU A 61 -1.85 2.02 12.01
N GLU A 62 -1.96 3.22 12.59
CA GLU A 62 -1.69 4.48 11.91
C GLU A 62 -0.20 4.65 11.60
N GLN A 63 0.68 4.19 12.49
CA GLN A 63 2.13 4.23 12.31
C GLN A 63 2.67 3.25 11.24
N LEU A 64 1.88 2.26 10.82
CA LEU A 64 2.34 1.25 9.87
C LEU A 64 2.66 1.85 8.50
N GLY A 65 3.93 1.69 8.08
CA GLY A 65 4.42 2.17 6.79
C GLY A 65 4.94 3.61 6.82
N GLU A 66 4.92 4.29 7.97
CA GLU A 66 5.43 5.66 8.11
C GLU A 66 6.95 5.75 7.91
N ASN A 67 7.71 4.69 8.22
CA ASN A 67 9.18 4.71 8.11
C ASN A 67 9.72 4.11 6.81
N TRP A 68 8.86 3.95 5.80
CA TRP A 68 9.26 3.50 4.47
C TRP A 68 10.04 2.17 4.51
N GLU A 69 9.57 1.22 5.32
CA GLU A 69 10.22 -0.07 5.56
C GLU A 69 10.46 -0.83 4.24
N GLY A 70 9.42 -0.98 3.40
CA GLY A 70 9.54 -1.60 2.09
C GLY A 70 10.52 -0.89 1.15
N PRO A 71 10.39 0.43 0.90
CA PRO A 71 11.33 1.18 0.08
C PRO A 71 12.78 1.08 0.55
N ARG A 72 13.04 1.09 1.86
CA ARG A 72 14.39 0.90 2.43
C ARG A 72 14.97 -0.46 2.05
N LEU A 73 14.17 -1.53 2.13
CA LEU A 73 14.62 -2.87 1.71
C LEU A 73 14.96 -2.92 0.22
N VAL A 74 14.10 -2.36 -0.63
CA VAL A 74 14.31 -2.34 -2.09
C VAL A 74 15.52 -1.50 -2.46
N ALA A 75 15.66 -0.30 -1.92
CA ALA A 75 16.77 0.59 -2.23
C ALA A 75 18.11 -0.01 -1.82
N LYS A 76 18.20 -0.61 -0.63
CA LYS A 76 19.42 -1.30 -0.21
C LYS A 76 19.75 -2.48 -1.12
N ALA A 77 18.76 -3.30 -1.48
CA ALA A 77 18.97 -4.43 -2.41
C ALA A 77 19.43 -3.98 -3.80
N TRP A 78 19.02 -2.79 -4.27
CA TRP A 78 19.50 -2.23 -5.53
C TRP A 78 20.94 -1.70 -5.47
N CYS A 79 21.46 -1.41 -4.29
CA CYS A 79 22.82 -0.90 -4.07
C CYS A 79 23.82 -1.97 -3.60
N ASP A 80 23.33 -3.07 -3.04
CA ASP A 80 24.12 -4.07 -2.34
C ASP A 80 23.65 -5.48 -2.76
N SER A 81 24.47 -6.15 -3.59
CA SER A 81 24.15 -7.47 -4.13
C SER A 81 24.14 -8.59 -3.09
N ASP A 82 24.92 -8.44 -2.01
CA ASP A 82 24.95 -9.41 -0.92
C ASP A 82 23.66 -9.28 -0.11
N PHE A 83 23.24 -8.04 0.16
CA PHE A 83 21.93 -7.78 0.76
C PHE A 83 20.77 -8.22 -0.12
N GLU A 84 20.84 -8.03 -1.44
CA GLU A 84 19.82 -8.57 -2.36
C GLU A 84 19.71 -10.09 -2.22
N THR A 85 20.86 -10.79 -2.22
CA THR A 85 20.90 -12.24 -2.07
C THR A 85 20.28 -12.69 -0.75
N LEU A 86 20.59 -11.98 0.34
CA LEU A 86 19.97 -12.22 1.65
C LEU A 86 18.46 -11.96 1.62
N LEU A 87 18.03 -10.83 1.06
CA LEU A 87 16.61 -10.44 0.98
C LEU A 87 15.77 -11.48 0.23
N LEU A 88 16.31 -12.09 -0.82
CA LEU A 88 15.62 -13.11 -1.62
C LEU A 88 15.61 -14.50 -0.98
N SER A 89 16.59 -14.81 -0.13
CA SER A 89 16.70 -16.11 0.55
C SER A 89 16.06 -16.13 1.93
N ASP A 90 16.20 -15.05 2.70
CA ASP A 90 15.61 -14.84 4.02
C ASP A 90 15.28 -13.35 4.24
N ALA A 91 14.09 -12.96 3.77
CA ALA A 91 13.61 -11.60 3.87
C ALA A 91 13.40 -11.14 5.34
N THR A 92 13.15 -12.08 6.25
CA THR A 92 12.98 -11.76 7.67
C THR A 92 14.31 -11.34 8.28
N GLN A 93 15.38 -12.09 7.97
CA GLN A 93 16.72 -11.76 8.41
C GLN A 93 17.23 -10.47 7.75
N ALA A 94 16.99 -10.27 6.46
CA ALA A 94 17.34 -9.03 5.76
C ALA A 94 16.64 -7.80 6.39
N ALA A 95 15.35 -7.91 6.71
CA ALA A 95 14.61 -6.86 7.39
C ALA A 95 15.21 -6.52 8.77
N LYS A 96 15.65 -7.54 9.50
CA LYS A 96 16.26 -7.36 10.82
C LYS A 96 17.57 -6.57 10.76
N GLU A 97 18.37 -6.69 9.71
CA GLU A 97 19.60 -5.88 9.53
C GLU A 97 19.31 -4.38 9.47
N LEU A 98 18.09 -4.00 9.04
CA LEU A 98 17.63 -2.61 8.98
C LEU A 98 16.82 -2.18 10.19
N GLY A 99 16.73 -3.03 11.21
CA GLY A 99 15.90 -2.81 12.39
C GLY A 99 14.40 -2.90 12.12
N ILE A 100 13.98 -3.64 11.07
CA ILE A 100 12.58 -3.81 10.69
C ILE A 100 12.08 -5.17 11.15
N GLU A 101 10.98 -5.19 11.91
CA GLU A 101 10.30 -6.43 12.28
C GLU A 101 9.32 -6.86 11.18
N ALA A 102 9.70 -7.87 10.39
CA ALA A 102 8.91 -8.38 9.27
C ALA A 102 7.74 -9.31 9.68
N VAL A 103 7.05 -8.99 10.79
CA VAL A 103 5.97 -9.82 11.35
C VAL A 103 4.69 -9.03 11.45
N ASN A 104 3.57 -9.59 10.97
CA ASN A 104 2.27 -8.97 11.20
C ASN A 104 1.83 -9.16 12.65
N SER A 105 1.30 -8.11 13.27
CA SER A 105 0.82 -8.12 14.67
C SER A 105 -0.30 -9.14 14.99
N THR A 106 -0.92 -9.72 13.96
CA THR A 106 -2.09 -10.61 14.12
C THR A 106 -1.75 -12.10 14.03
N ALA A 107 -0.62 -12.47 13.44
CA ALA A 107 -0.21 -13.86 13.25
C ALA A 107 1.28 -13.94 12.84
N PRO A 108 1.99 -15.02 13.16
CA PRO A 108 3.28 -15.31 12.55
C PRO A 108 3.18 -15.22 11.03
N THR A 109 4.15 -14.57 10.38
CA THR A 109 4.19 -14.46 8.93
C THR A 109 5.55 -14.82 8.40
N VAL A 110 5.56 -15.50 7.26
CA VAL A 110 6.77 -15.72 6.46
C VAL A 110 6.80 -14.64 5.38
N LEU A 111 7.71 -13.68 5.49
CA LEU A 111 7.94 -12.72 4.44
C LEU A 111 8.75 -13.37 3.31
N THR A 112 8.28 -13.23 2.07
CA THR A 112 8.99 -13.69 0.89
C THR A 112 9.07 -12.57 -0.14
N VAL A 113 10.28 -12.30 -0.64
CA VAL A 113 10.51 -11.26 -1.65
C VAL A 113 10.62 -11.89 -3.04
N LEU A 114 9.87 -11.32 -3.98
CA LEU A 114 9.73 -11.82 -5.34
C LEU A 114 10.42 -10.85 -6.30
N LYS A 115 11.56 -11.27 -6.87
CA LYS A 115 12.34 -10.42 -7.78
C LYS A 115 11.70 -10.34 -9.15
N ASN A 116 11.47 -9.12 -9.64
CA ASN A 116 11.18 -8.89 -11.04
C ASN A 116 12.47 -8.87 -11.87
N THR A 117 12.38 -9.41 -13.07
CA THR A 117 13.46 -9.45 -14.06
C THR A 117 12.88 -9.07 -15.43
N PRO A 118 13.71 -8.87 -16.48
CA PRO A 118 13.18 -8.66 -17.82
C PRO A 118 12.29 -9.82 -18.32
N GLN A 119 12.47 -11.02 -17.76
CA GLN A 119 11.73 -12.23 -18.11
C GLN A 119 10.51 -12.48 -17.23
N VAL A 120 10.47 -11.99 -15.98
CA VAL A 120 9.41 -12.28 -15.01
C VAL A 120 8.94 -11.00 -14.31
N HIS A 121 7.62 -10.78 -14.31
CA HIS A 121 6.95 -9.75 -13.52
C HIS A 121 6.00 -10.40 -12.51
N ASN A 122 6.23 -10.14 -11.23
CA ASN A 122 5.41 -10.67 -10.14
C ASN A 122 4.24 -9.74 -9.82
N LEU A 123 3.09 -10.32 -9.52
CA LEU A 123 1.88 -9.63 -9.05
C LEU A 123 1.36 -10.31 -7.79
N VAL A 124 1.11 -9.56 -6.72
CA VAL A 124 0.64 -10.12 -5.44
C VAL A 124 -0.86 -9.91 -5.24
N VAL A 125 -1.56 -10.94 -4.79
CA VAL A 125 -2.99 -10.89 -4.43
C VAL A 125 -3.24 -11.71 -3.17
N CYS A 126 -4.37 -11.52 -2.52
CA CYS A 126 -4.94 -12.48 -1.58
C CYS A 126 -6.39 -12.73 -1.99
N THR A 127 -6.65 -13.84 -2.67
CA THR A 127 -7.99 -14.07 -3.25
C THR A 127 -9.04 -14.33 -2.18
N LEU A 128 -8.65 -14.94 -1.06
CA LEU A 128 -9.55 -15.30 0.03
C LEU A 128 -10.00 -14.10 0.88
N CYS A 129 -9.14 -13.10 1.06
CA CYS A 129 -9.46 -11.93 1.87
C CYS A 129 -8.63 -10.70 1.48
N SER A 130 -7.51 -10.48 2.16
CA SER A 130 -6.64 -9.31 2.02
C SER A 130 -5.32 -9.46 2.79
N CYS A 131 -4.79 -10.69 2.89
CA CYS A 131 -3.49 -10.95 3.50
C CYS A 131 -2.42 -10.06 2.87
N TYR A 132 -1.65 -9.35 3.70
CA TYR A 132 -0.75 -8.29 3.27
C TYR A 132 0.43 -8.13 4.24
N PRO A 133 1.67 -7.83 3.79
CA PRO A 133 2.82 -7.61 4.68
C PRO A 133 2.73 -6.22 5.33
N ARG A 134 1.88 -6.07 6.35
CA ARG A 134 1.53 -4.76 6.92
C ARG A 134 2.69 -4.06 7.60
N ALA A 135 3.58 -4.84 8.23
CA ALA A 135 4.80 -4.31 8.86
C ALA A 135 5.80 -3.72 7.85
N ILE A 136 5.66 -4.06 6.56
CA ILE A 136 6.58 -3.62 5.50
C ILE A 136 5.93 -2.58 4.58
N LEU A 137 4.65 -2.77 4.24
CA LEU A 137 3.95 -1.99 3.22
C LEU A 137 2.77 -1.17 3.76
N GLY A 138 2.61 -1.09 5.08
CA GLY A 138 1.49 -0.40 5.72
C GLY A 138 0.14 -1.11 5.56
N LEU A 139 -0.96 -0.37 5.73
CA LEU A 139 -2.29 -0.92 5.50
C LEU A 139 -2.54 -1.21 4.02
N SER A 140 -3.23 -2.32 3.75
CA SER A 140 -3.58 -2.67 2.38
C SER A 140 -4.44 -1.57 1.73
N PRO A 141 -4.34 -1.35 0.42
CA PRO A 141 -5.22 -0.45 -0.31
C PRO A 141 -6.67 -0.96 -0.33
N SER A 142 -7.65 -0.05 -0.47
CA SER A 142 -9.05 -0.44 -0.66
C SER A 142 -9.27 -1.30 -1.90
N TRP A 143 -8.59 -0.99 -3.01
CA TRP A 143 -8.67 -1.76 -4.25
C TRP A 143 -8.13 -3.18 -4.09
N TYR A 144 -7.11 -3.40 -3.24
CA TYR A 144 -6.53 -4.72 -2.99
C TYR A 144 -7.55 -5.65 -2.31
N ARG A 145 -8.38 -5.09 -1.42
CA ARG A 145 -9.48 -5.80 -0.74
C ARG A 145 -10.69 -6.05 -1.64
N SER A 146 -10.77 -5.35 -2.78
CA SER A 146 -11.96 -5.38 -3.63
C SER A 146 -12.15 -6.75 -4.29
N ARG A 147 -13.42 -7.15 -4.45
CA ARG A 147 -13.76 -8.37 -5.18
C ARG A 147 -13.28 -8.33 -6.63
N SER A 148 -13.29 -7.14 -7.25
CA SER A 148 -12.81 -6.93 -8.62
C SER A 148 -11.35 -7.36 -8.74
N TYR A 149 -10.46 -6.80 -7.91
CA TYR A 149 -9.03 -7.16 -7.92
C TYR A 149 -8.83 -8.64 -7.58
N ARG A 150 -9.40 -9.10 -6.47
CA ARG A 150 -9.20 -10.47 -5.96
C ARG A 150 -9.63 -11.56 -6.93
N SER A 151 -10.68 -11.34 -7.72
CA SER A 151 -11.18 -12.33 -8.67
C SER A 151 -10.49 -12.29 -10.03
N ARG A 152 -9.94 -11.12 -10.42
CA ARG A 152 -9.36 -10.91 -11.75
C ARG A 152 -7.85 -11.03 -11.79
N ALA A 153 -7.14 -10.70 -10.70
CA ALA A 153 -5.67 -10.72 -10.67
C ALA A 153 -5.10 -12.09 -11.06
N ILE A 154 -5.75 -13.20 -10.69
CA ILE A 154 -5.31 -14.56 -11.10
C ILE A 154 -5.78 -14.93 -12.52
N ARG A 155 -6.96 -14.46 -12.95
CA ARG A 155 -7.60 -14.91 -14.20
C ARG A 155 -7.12 -14.14 -15.43
N ASP A 156 -6.93 -12.85 -15.28
CA ASP A 156 -6.52 -11.93 -16.35
C ASP A 156 -5.60 -10.83 -15.78
N PRO A 157 -4.39 -11.21 -15.30
CA PRO A 157 -3.45 -10.27 -14.69
C PRO A 157 -3.04 -9.16 -15.66
N ARG A 158 -2.87 -9.47 -16.96
CA ARG A 158 -2.45 -8.48 -17.96
C ARG A 158 -3.48 -7.36 -18.10
N SER A 159 -4.77 -7.67 -18.15
CA SER A 159 -5.78 -6.60 -18.22
C SER A 159 -5.90 -5.81 -16.93
N VAL A 160 -5.77 -6.47 -15.76
CA VAL A 160 -5.71 -5.76 -14.48
C VAL A 160 -4.54 -4.76 -14.47
N LEU A 161 -3.34 -5.19 -14.88
CA LEU A 161 -2.17 -4.31 -14.94
C LEU A 161 -2.37 -3.14 -15.92
N ARG A 162 -2.98 -3.39 -17.09
CA ARG A 162 -3.32 -2.34 -18.06
C ARG A 162 -4.26 -1.29 -17.46
N GLU A 163 -5.23 -1.69 -16.63
CA GLU A 163 -6.12 -0.75 -15.92
C GLU A 163 -5.38 0.09 -14.86
N PHE A 164 -4.33 -0.45 -14.26
CA PHE A 164 -3.40 0.32 -13.42
C PHE A 164 -2.42 1.19 -14.24
N GLY A 165 -2.52 1.18 -15.57
CA GLY A 165 -1.61 1.91 -16.46
C GLY A 165 -0.27 1.21 -16.72
N THR A 166 -0.14 -0.06 -16.34
CA THR A 166 1.10 -0.82 -16.45
C THR A 166 1.02 -1.83 -17.58
N VAL A 167 1.84 -1.64 -18.61
CA VAL A 167 1.92 -2.54 -19.76
C VAL A 167 3.17 -3.40 -19.62
N ILE A 168 2.97 -4.69 -19.39
CA ILE A 168 4.05 -5.67 -19.37
C ILE A 168 4.17 -6.30 -20.77
N PRO A 169 5.37 -6.38 -21.38
CA PRO A 169 5.56 -7.02 -22.68
C PRO A 169 5.01 -8.45 -22.73
N ASP A 170 4.53 -8.89 -23.89
CA ASP A 170 4.02 -10.25 -24.07
C ASP A 170 5.10 -11.32 -23.87
N SER A 171 6.37 -10.95 -24.12
CA SER A 171 7.54 -11.80 -23.89
C SER A 171 7.91 -11.98 -22.41
N THR A 172 7.40 -11.15 -21.52
CA THR A 172 7.67 -11.21 -20.07
C THR A 172 6.58 -12.03 -19.40
N GLU A 173 6.96 -13.09 -18.70
CA GLU A 173 6.04 -13.92 -17.90
C GLU A 173 5.45 -13.10 -16.75
N ILE A 174 4.18 -13.34 -16.43
CA ILE A 174 3.55 -12.75 -15.24
C ILE A 174 3.23 -13.84 -14.24
N THR A 175 3.90 -13.80 -13.08
CA THR A 175 3.69 -14.74 -11.99
C THR A 175 2.80 -14.11 -10.94
N VAL A 176 1.60 -14.65 -10.77
CA VAL A 176 0.65 -14.17 -9.76
C VAL A 176 0.82 -14.97 -8.48
N ASN A 177 1.12 -14.28 -7.38
CA ASN A 177 1.40 -14.87 -6.08
C ASN A 177 0.22 -14.61 -5.14
N ASP A 178 -0.53 -15.68 -4.83
CA ASP A 178 -1.68 -15.63 -3.93
C ASP A 178 -1.24 -15.85 -2.48
N SER A 179 -1.38 -14.81 -1.66
CA SER A 179 -1.02 -14.79 -0.25
C SER A 179 -2.03 -15.62 0.54
N THR A 180 -1.77 -16.93 0.57
CA THR A 180 -2.53 -17.93 1.33
C THR A 180 -1.72 -18.41 2.54
N ALA A 181 -2.40 -18.94 3.55
CA ALA A 181 -1.78 -19.32 4.83
C ALA A 181 -0.95 -18.16 5.43
N ASP A 182 0.27 -18.45 5.87
CA ASP A 182 1.10 -17.53 6.64
C ASP A 182 2.11 -16.75 5.78
N HIS A 183 2.15 -16.97 4.47
CA HIS A 183 3.06 -16.27 3.57
C HIS A 183 2.57 -14.86 3.25
N ARG A 184 3.48 -13.89 3.29
CA ARG A 184 3.24 -12.52 2.84
C ARG A 184 4.31 -12.16 1.82
N TYR A 185 3.88 -11.72 0.65
CA TYR A 185 4.78 -11.42 -0.44
C TYR A 185 5.01 -9.92 -0.60
N MET A 186 6.23 -9.56 -0.94
CA MET A 186 6.61 -8.24 -1.44
C MET A 186 7.35 -8.41 -2.77
N VAL A 187 7.07 -7.57 -3.75
CA VAL A 187 7.83 -7.54 -5.01
C VAL A 187 9.08 -6.69 -4.83
N LEU A 188 10.23 -7.21 -5.26
CA LEU A 188 11.43 -6.42 -5.53
C LEU A 188 11.38 -5.98 -7.00
N PRO A 189 10.96 -4.73 -7.29
CA PRO A 189 10.91 -4.24 -8.67
C PRO A 189 12.33 -4.14 -9.26
N MET A 190 12.42 -4.12 -10.58
CA MET A 190 13.68 -3.80 -11.24
C MET A 190 14.07 -2.35 -10.98
N ARG A 191 15.37 -2.10 -10.73
CA ARG A 191 15.90 -0.74 -10.68
C ARG A 191 15.68 -0.05 -12.03
N PRO A 192 15.02 1.11 -12.09
CA PRO A 192 14.78 1.79 -13.34
C PRO A 192 16.10 2.38 -13.90
N LYS A 193 16.23 2.39 -15.23
CA LYS A 193 17.36 3.02 -15.92
C LYS A 193 17.40 4.52 -15.65
N GLY A 194 18.58 5.12 -15.65
CA GLY A 194 18.77 6.55 -15.34
C GLY A 194 18.83 6.85 -13.85
N SER A 195 18.91 5.81 -13.01
CA SER A 195 19.10 5.93 -11.56
C SER A 195 20.48 5.45 -11.10
N GLU A 196 21.42 5.17 -12.01
CA GLU A 196 22.70 4.50 -11.72
C GLU A 196 23.53 5.26 -10.67
N ASP A 197 23.56 6.58 -10.75
CA ASP A 197 24.31 7.47 -9.85
C ASP A 197 23.51 7.91 -8.61
N TRP A 198 22.29 7.41 -8.41
CA TRP A 198 21.44 7.79 -7.28
C TRP A 198 21.92 7.10 -6.00
N THR A 199 21.90 7.86 -4.92
CA THR A 199 22.12 7.36 -3.56
C THR A 199 20.99 6.43 -3.12
N GLU A 200 21.23 5.60 -2.11
CA GLU A 200 20.18 4.75 -1.52
C GLU A 200 18.97 5.57 -1.06
N ASP A 201 19.20 6.78 -0.52
CA ASP A 201 18.13 7.68 -0.07
C ASP A 201 17.24 8.17 -1.22
N GLU A 202 17.85 8.56 -2.34
CA GLU A 202 17.11 8.97 -3.54
C GLU A 202 16.38 7.79 -4.18
N LEU A 203 16.98 6.59 -4.19
CA LEU A 203 16.37 5.40 -4.78
C LEU A 203 15.06 4.99 -4.09
N LYS A 204 14.94 5.22 -2.77
CA LYS A 204 13.69 4.97 -2.04
C LYS A 204 12.50 5.72 -2.64
N LEU A 205 12.72 6.91 -3.20
CA LEU A 205 11.68 7.74 -3.80
C LEU A 205 11.09 7.11 -5.08
N LEU A 206 11.83 6.21 -5.72
CA LEU A 206 11.38 5.48 -6.91
C LEU A 206 10.49 4.27 -6.57
N VAL A 207 10.49 3.86 -5.30
CA VAL A 207 9.79 2.66 -4.85
C VAL A 207 8.44 3.07 -4.28
N SER A 208 7.36 2.62 -4.92
CA SER A 208 6.01 2.85 -4.42
C SER A 208 5.43 1.58 -3.82
N ARG A 209 4.42 1.74 -2.96
CA ARG A 209 3.58 0.61 -2.53
C ARG A 209 3.04 -0.20 -3.72
N ASN A 210 2.68 0.46 -4.81
CA ASN A 210 2.15 -0.19 -6.00
C ASN A 210 3.20 -1.06 -6.71
N SER A 211 4.46 -0.60 -6.77
CA SER A 211 5.56 -1.38 -7.35
C SER A 211 5.92 -2.59 -6.49
N MET A 212 5.81 -2.46 -5.16
CA MET A 212 6.02 -3.57 -4.23
C MET A 212 4.84 -4.55 -4.13
N ILE A 213 3.66 -4.20 -4.65
CA ILE A 213 2.57 -5.17 -4.89
C ILE A 213 2.70 -5.80 -6.29
N GLY A 214 3.39 -5.12 -7.21
CA GLY A 214 3.54 -5.52 -8.61
C GLY A 214 2.44 -5.01 -9.53
N VAL A 215 1.59 -4.06 -9.11
CA VAL A 215 0.59 -3.44 -9.98
C VAL A 215 1.16 -2.28 -10.81
N SER A 216 2.36 -1.80 -10.46
CA SER A 216 3.11 -0.82 -11.24
C SER A 216 4.59 -1.18 -11.34
N LEU A 217 5.31 -0.52 -12.24
CA LEU A 217 6.77 -0.48 -12.19
C LEU A 217 7.24 0.50 -11.09
N ALA A 218 8.52 0.45 -10.75
CA ALA A 218 9.16 1.54 -10.02
C ALA A 218 9.07 2.84 -10.84
N SER A 219 9.00 3.98 -10.17
CA SER A 219 8.85 5.28 -10.82
C SER A 219 10.03 5.57 -11.74
N ASP A 220 9.76 6.26 -12.84
CA ASP A 220 10.82 6.73 -13.73
C ASP A 220 11.61 7.84 -13.02
N PRO A 221 12.96 7.78 -12.97
CA PRO A 221 13.80 8.81 -12.37
C PRO A 221 13.51 10.23 -12.88
N SER A 222 13.08 10.38 -14.14
CA SER A 222 12.74 11.68 -14.73
C SER A 222 11.47 12.32 -14.14
N GLN A 223 10.64 11.56 -13.43
CA GLN A 223 9.41 12.02 -12.81
C GLN A 223 9.61 12.50 -11.37
N ILE A 224 10.76 12.20 -10.76
CA ILE A 224 11.08 12.59 -9.40
C ILE A 224 12.00 13.81 -9.43
N ARG A 225 11.57 14.90 -8.78
CA ARG A 225 12.45 16.04 -8.54
C ARG A 225 13.38 15.70 -7.39
N ARG A 226 14.68 15.81 -7.63
CA ARG A 226 15.72 15.77 -6.59
C ARG A 226 15.82 17.18 -5.99
N GLU A 227 15.71 17.29 -4.66
CA GLU A 227 15.94 18.54 -3.92
C GLU A 227 17.43 18.80 -3.73
#